data_AF-A0A2W4TB17-F1
#
_entry.id   AF-A0A2W4TB17-F1
#
_cell.length_a   1.000
_cell.length_b   1.000
_cell.length_c   1.000
_cell.angle_alpha   90.00
_cell.angle_beta   90.00
_cell.angle_gamma   90.00
#
_symmetry.space_group_name_H-M   'P 1'
#
loop_
_entity.id
_entity.type
_entity.pdbx_description
1 polymer ?
#
loop_
_entity_poly.entity_id
_entity_poly.type
_entity_poly.pdbx_seq_one_letter_code
_entity_poly.pdbx_strand_id
1 'polypeptide(L)'
;GQRLVDQRLQEEWAGRETLEIELSPRCLNLEPGDVVTLPIDGHERLFRLTRISDGPSRKASARAVEPAIYRSSGVPSLPRPPKTAPALPGRPMVLALALPIARTQPPPLLSLAAFASPWPGALAVWQADGAGQFELLRLIEAPSIVGESLTVLPPGPLWRSDTRAVLDVRLRGGVLASVSPEAAFAGANALALLDEAGEVEIVTASTVELIGPQRFRLSGLVRGIGGSEAAAGRSLPVGSRIVVLDGAAVTLTDDLADLGQERRYRVGPVQRDVGDPSMVELAASAGVAALLPLAPVHPRARRAGDVIEIDWIRRTRIDGDSWELAEVPLGEEAELYEVGIWDGDTELRRARTTAAAWTYPAALELADFGAVQAEIGIVIAQLSVVAGRGHEWVGRVPVS
;
A
#
# COMPACT_ATOMS: atom_id res chain seq x y z
N GLY A 1 -4.62 32.19 9.23
CA GLY A 1 -3.16 32.14 9.44
C GLY A 1 -2.81 30.96 10.31
N GLN A 2 -2.80 31.14 11.64
CA GLN A 2 -2.50 30.07 12.62
C GLN A 2 -3.44 28.85 12.53
N ARG A 3 -4.72 29.09 12.26
CA ARG A 3 -5.78 28.05 12.31
C ARG A 3 -5.71 26.99 11.20
N LEU A 4 -4.97 27.24 10.12
CA LEU A 4 -4.70 26.27 9.03
C LEU A 4 -3.42 25.46 9.29
N VAL A 5 -2.49 26.03 10.07
CA VAL A 5 -1.26 25.36 10.51
C VAL A 5 -1.57 24.32 11.59
N ASP A 6 -2.51 24.62 12.49
CA ASP A 6 -2.99 23.66 13.51
C ASP A 6 -3.81 22.50 12.89
N GLN A 7 -4.48 22.76 11.75
CA GLN A 7 -5.31 21.77 11.06
C GLN A 7 -4.45 20.76 10.28
N ARG A 8 -3.35 21.21 9.66
CA ARG A 8 -2.39 20.32 8.98
C ARG A 8 -1.54 19.48 9.93
N LEU A 9 -1.26 19.99 11.14
CA LEU A 9 -0.59 19.21 12.19
C LEU A 9 -1.49 18.07 12.72
N GLN A 10 -2.82 18.21 12.61
CA GLN A 10 -3.79 17.15 12.94
C GLN A 10 -3.93 16.10 11.81
N GLU A 11 -3.66 16.47 10.56
CA GLU A 11 -3.73 15.59 9.38
C GLU A 11 -2.59 14.55 9.35
N GLU A 12 -1.41 14.85 9.91
CA GLU A 12 -0.31 13.86 10.06
C GLU A 12 -0.46 12.96 11.32
N TRP A 13 -1.38 13.26 12.23
CA TRP A 13 -1.54 12.54 13.49
C TRP A 13 -2.64 11.46 13.47
N ALA A 14 -3.55 11.45 12.50
CA ALA A 14 -4.71 10.56 12.52
C ALA A 14 -4.38 9.04 12.49
N GLY A 15 -3.21 8.63 11.99
CA GLY A 15 -2.74 7.24 12.10
C GLY A 15 -1.99 6.90 13.41
N ARG A 16 -1.56 7.93 14.16
CA ARG A 16 -0.69 7.84 15.36
C ARG A 16 -1.37 8.29 16.65
N GLU A 17 -2.50 8.97 16.56
CA GLU A 17 -3.21 9.52 17.72
C GLU A 17 -3.99 8.42 18.42
N THR A 18 -3.37 7.91 19.48
CA THR A 18 -4.04 7.06 20.45
C THR A 18 -4.64 7.92 21.55
N LEU A 19 -5.91 7.69 21.85
CA LEU A 19 -6.61 8.34 22.93
C LEU A 19 -6.83 7.34 24.06
N GLU A 20 -6.54 7.70 25.30
CA GLU A 20 -7.07 7.02 26.47
C GLU A 20 -8.19 7.85 27.09
N ILE A 21 -9.36 7.25 27.27
CA ILE A 21 -10.53 7.88 27.88
C ILE A 21 -11.06 7.05 29.03
N GLU A 22 -11.46 7.73 30.10
CA GLU A 22 -12.35 7.14 31.09
C GLU A 22 -13.79 7.29 30.61
N LEU A 23 -14.44 6.15 30.41
CA LEU A 23 -15.84 6.07 30.02
C LEU A 23 -16.70 6.14 31.27
N SER A 24 -17.82 6.85 31.16
CA SER A 24 -18.88 6.78 32.18
C SER A 24 -19.30 5.32 32.36
N PRO A 25 -19.59 4.86 33.59
CA PRO A 25 -20.17 3.53 33.84
C PRO A 25 -21.48 3.26 33.10
N ARG A 26 -22.11 4.28 32.49
CA ARG A 26 -23.31 4.16 31.65
C ARG A 26 -23.01 3.80 30.19
N CYS A 27 -21.78 3.94 29.72
CA CYS A 27 -21.35 3.62 28.35
C CYS A 27 -20.99 2.12 28.18
N LEU A 28 -21.81 1.23 28.75
CA LEU A 28 -21.59 -0.23 28.72
C LEU A 28 -21.79 -0.83 27.32
N ASN A 29 -22.43 -0.11 26.41
CA ASN A 29 -22.74 -0.53 25.06
C ASN A 29 -21.59 -0.31 24.06
N LEU A 30 -20.48 0.32 24.47
CA LEU A 30 -19.30 0.53 23.64
C LEU A 30 -18.35 -0.68 23.72
N GLU A 31 -17.84 -1.12 22.56
CA GLU A 31 -16.93 -2.26 22.39
C GLU A 31 -15.65 -1.87 21.62
N PRO A 32 -14.53 -2.60 21.81
CA PRO A 32 -13.39 -2.52 20.90
C PRO A 32 -13.83 -2.81 19.46
N GLY A 33 -13.52 -1.90 18.54
CA GLY A 33 -13.94 -1.91 17.14
C GLY A 33 -15.01 -0.86 16.81
N ASP A 34 -15.74 -0.36 17.80
CA ASP A 34 -16.72 0.71 17.60
C ASP A 34 -16.04 2.02 17.24
N VAL A 35 -16.64 2.77 16.33
CA VAL A 35 -16.22 4.14 16.01
C VAL A 35 -17.08 5.11 16.82
N VAL A 36 -16.44 5.85 17.71
CA VAL A 36 -17.06 6.90 18.53
C VAL A 36 -16.69 8.27 18.01
N THR A 37 -17.60 9.22 18.15
CA THR A 37 -17.34 10.63 17.87
C THR A 37 -17.09 11.35 19.18
N LEU A 38 -15.97 12.07 19.26
CA LEU A 38 -15.57 12.81 20.46
C LEU A 38 -15.29 14.27 20.09
N PRO A 39 -15.80 15.23 20.87
CA PRO A 39 -15.43 16.63 20.72
C PRO A 39 -14.04 16.85 21.31
N ILE A 40 -13.04 17.09 20.45
CA ILE A 40 -11.66 17.42 20.84
C ILE A 40 -11.32 18.78 20.22
N ASP A 41 -10.84 19.71 21.04
CA ASP A 41 -10.49 21.08 20.63
C ASP A 41 -11.60 21.83 19.86
N GLY A 42 -12.87 21.51 20.17
CA GLY A 42 -14.04 22.11 19.51
C GLY A 42 -14.42 21.50 18.16
N HIS A 43 -13.80 20.38 17.79
CA HIS A 43 -14.08 19.63 16.55
C HIS A 43 -14.55 18.20 16.87
N GLU A 44 -15.57 17.72 16.14
CA GLU A 44 -16.01 16.32 16.21
C GLU A 44 -15.01 15.42 15.48
N ARG A 45 -14.39 14.49 16.21
CA ARG A 45 -13.34 13.59 15.71
C ARG A 45 -13.76 12.15 15.88
N LEU A 46 -13.45 11.30 14.90
CA LEU A 46 -13.77 9.88 14.92
C LEU A 46 -12.61 9.06 15.47
N PHE A 47 -12.92 8.21 16.44
CA PHE A 47 -11.97 7.30 17.04
C PHE A 47 -12.55 5.89 17.04
N ARG A 48 -11.80 4.93 16.51
CA ARG A 48 -12.12 3.52 16.69
C ARG A 48 -11.56 3.05 18.02
N LEU A 49 -12.42 2.57 18.90
CA LEU A 49 -12.00 1.98 20.18
C LEU A 49 -11.13 0.75 19.87
N THR A 50 -9.93 0.71 20.42
CA THR A 50 -8.98 -0.40 20.23
C THR A 50 -8.97 -1.34 21.42
N ARG A 51 -9.24 -0.82 22.62
CA ARG A 51 -9.27 -1.59 23.86
C ARG A 51 -10.24 -0.96 24.84
N ILE A 52 -10.94 -1.78 25.62
CA ILE A 52 -11.68 -1.34 26.80
C ILE A 52 -11.25 -2.23 27.97
N SER A 53 -10.92 -1.61 29.10
CA SER A 53 -10.62 -2.30 30.36
C SER A 53 -11.62 -1.87 31.43
N ASP A 54 -12.27 -2.88 32.03
CA ASP A 54 -13.19 -2.68 33.15
C ASP A 54 -12.43 -2.95 34.46
N GLY A 55 -12.21 -1.88 35.23
CA GLY A 55 -11.60 -1.90 36.57
C GLY A 55 -12.38 -1.01 37.54
N PRO A 56 -11.72 -0.28 38.46
CA PRO A 56 -12.38 0.72 39.31
C PRO A 56 -13.09 1.85 38.52
N SER A 57 -12.57 2.17 37.34
CA SER A 57 -13.20 2.98 36.30
C SER A 57 -13.08 2.26 34.95
N ARG A 58 -14.04 2.47 34.03
CA ARG A 58 -14.02 1.86 32.69
C ARG A 58 -13.12 2.72 31.82
N LYS A 59 -12.02 2.16 31.33
CA LYS A 59 -11.05 2.87 30.48
C LYS A 59 -11.13 2.33 29.07
N ALA A 60 -10.98 3.20 28.07
CA ALA A 60 -10.88 2.79 26.69
C ALA A 60 -9.66 3.44 26.03
N SER A 61 -8.92 2.63 25.28
CA SER A 61 -7.94 3.11 24.31
C SER A 61 -8.63 3.18 22.95
N ALA A 62 -8.34 4.19 22.16
CA ALA A 62 -8.88 4.37 20.83
C ALA A 62 -7.81 4.90 19.88
N ARG A 63 -7.98 4.67 18.58
CA ARG A 63 -7.15 5.28 17.54
C ARG A 63 -8.01 6.14 16.65
N ALA A 64 -7.49 7.30 16.27
CA ALA A 64 -8.14 8.13 15.28
C ALA A 64 -8.39 7.31 13.99
N VAL A 65 -9.54 7.52 13.38
CA VAL A 65 -9.90 6.96 12.08
C VAL A 65 -10.41 8.08 11.20
N GLU A 66 -9.98 8.09 9.94
CA GLU A 66 -10.55 9.02 8.98
C GLU A 66 -12.02 8.64 8.72
N PRO A 67 -12.90 9.62 8.43
CA PRO A 67 -14.27 9.34 8.06
C PRO A 67 -14.33 8.60 6.72
N ALA A 68 -14.25 7.26 6.73
CA ALA A 68 -15.04 6.49 5.78
C ALA A 68 -16.50 6.86 6.09
N ILE A 69 -17.23 7.40 5.11
CA ILE A 69 -18.60 7.94 5.30
C ILE A 69 -19.56 6.79 5.68
N TYR A 70 -19.49 6.36 6.93
CA TYR A 70 -20.50 5.59 7.64
C TYR A 70 -21.14 6.56 8.62
N ARG A 71 -22.12 7.33 8.14
CA ARG A 71 -23.19 7.77 9.04
C ARG A 71 -24.11 6.57 9.26
N SER A 72 -23.68 5.60 10.07
CA SER A 72 -24.64 4.73 10.71
C SER A 72 -25.32 5.58 11.78
N SER A 73 -26.57 5.97 11.54
CA SER A 73 -27.45 6.42 12.61
C SER A 73 -27.52 5.28 13.62
N GLY A 74 -26.78 5.39 14.72
CA GLY A 74 -26.73 4.40 15.79
C GLY A 74 -28.12 4.19 16.38
N VAL A 75 -28.77 3.09 16.02
CA VAL A 75 -29.79 2.51 16.87
C VAL A 75 -29.06 1.97 18.10
N PRO A 76 -29.45 2.28 19.34
CA PRO A 76 -28.81 1.73 20.53
C PRO A 76 -28.88 0.19 20.48
N SER A 77 -27.75 -0.45 20.21
CA SER A 77 -27.64 -1.91 20.31
C SER A 77 -27.54 -2.28 21.78
N LEU A 78 -28.34 -3.28 22.17
CA LEU A 78 -28.27 -3.92 23.49
C LEU A 78 -26.82 -4.33 23.81
N PRO A 79 -26.40 -4.34 25.10
CA PRO A 79 -25.05 -4.76 25.48
C PRO A 79 -24.80 -6.17 24.93
N ARG A 80 -23.83 -6.30 24.02
CA ARG A 80 -23.41 -7.61 23.54
C ARG A 80 -22.55 -8.24 24.64
N PRO A 81 -22.74 -9.54 24.93
CA PRO A 81 -21.83 -10.22 25.83
C PRO A 81 -20.40 -10.16 25.25
N PRO A 82 -19.35 -10.04 26.10
CA PRO A 82 -17.98 -10.11 25.62
C PRO A 82 -17.82 -11.38 24.79
N LYS A 83 -17.38 -11.23 23.54
CA LYS A 83 -17.16 -12.38 22.67
C LYS A 83 -16.02 -13.21 23.25
N THR A 84 -16.37 -14.25 23.98
CA THR A 84 -15.42 -15.30 24.36
C THR A 84 -14.81 -15.85 23.08
N ALA A 85 -13.50 -16.07 23.09
CA ALA A 85 -12.86 -16.74 21.98
C ALA A 85 -13.61 -18.06 21.67
N PRO A 86 -13.89 -18.34 20.40
CA PRO A 86 -14.57 -19.56 20.00
C PRO A 86 -13.81 -20.78 20.52
N ALA A 87 -14.52 -21.82 20.99
CA ALA A 87 -13.89 -23.05 21.49
C ALA A 87 -12.99 -23.71 20.42
N LEU A 88 -13.36 -23.55 19.15
CA LEU A 88 -12.58 -23.95 17.98
C LEU A 88 -12.39 -22.73 17.07
N PRO A 89 -11.26 -22.01 17.21
CA PRO A 89 -10.89 -20.97 16.25
C PRO A 89 -10.77 -21.52 14.83
N GLY A 90 -11.11 -20.69 13.84
CA GLY A 90 -10.81 -21.01 12.45
C GLY A 90 -9.32 -21.07 12.21
N ARG A 91 -8.86 -21.96 11.32
CA ARG A 91 -7.46 -21.96 10.87
C ARG A 91 -7.16 -20.62 10.18
N PRO A 92 -6.08 -19.90 10.58
CA PRO A 92 -5.71 -18.65 9.94
C PRO A 92 -5.44 -18.81 8.44
N MET A 93 -5.83 -17.81 7.67
CA MET A 93 -5.34 -17.53 6.33
C MET A 93 -4.47 -16.28 6.44
N VAL A 94 -3.22 -16.38 5.98
CA VAL A 94 -2.20 -15.35 6.12
C VAL A 94 -1.60 -15.02 4.77
N LEU A 95 -1.39 -13.73 4.52
CA LEU A 95 -0.83 -13.22 3.27
C LEU A 95 0.26 -12.21 3.62
N ALA A 96 1.49 -12.53 3.24
CA ALA A 96 2.61 -11.59 3.31
C ALA A 96 2.48 -10.56 2.20
N LEU A 97 2.72 -9.28 2.52
CA LEU A 97 2.50 -8.14 1.64
C LEU A 97 3.75 -7.26 1.63
N ALA A 98 4.48 -7.26 0.53
CA ALA A 98 5.49 -6.25 0.22
C ALA A 98 4.81 -5.15 -0.60
N LEU A 99 4.21 -4.16 0.07
CA LEU A 99 3.46 -3.10 -0.61
C LEU A 99 4.43 -2.12 -1.30
N PRO A 100 4.23 -1.76 -2.58
CA PRO A 100 5.12 -0.86 -3.31
C PRO A 100 4.99 0.62 -2.94
N ILE A 101 4.21 0.96 -1.89
CA ILE A 101 3.89 2.33 -1.52
C ILE A 101 4.51 2.72 -0.17
N ALA A 102 5.13 3.91 -0.12
CA ALA A 102 5.66 4.50 1.10
C ALA A 102 4.67 5.52 1.67
N ARG A 103 3.85 5.11 2.65
CA ARG A 103 2.90 6.01 3.35
C ARG A 103 3.40 6.50 4.71
N THR A 104 4.47 5.90 5.21
CA THR A 104 5.14 6.27 6.46
C THR A 104 6.65 6.25 6.26
N GLN A 105 7.39 6.91 7.15
CA GLN A 105 8.85 6.84 7.19
C GLN A 105 9.32 6.33 8.56
N PRO A 106 10.14 5.26 8.62
CA PRO A 106 10.48 4.35 7.50
C PRO A 106 9.23 3.65 6.92
N PRO A 107 9.26 3.20 5.64
CA PRO A 107 8.13 2.50 5.05
C PRO A 107 8.12 1.03 5.49
N PRO A 108 6.94 0.41 5.65
CA PRO A 108 6.85 -1.03 5.88
C PRO A 108 7.48 -1.81 4.71
N LEU A 109 8.46 -2.67 5.01
CA LEU A 109 9.13 -3.51 4.01
C LEU A 109 8.45 -4.88 3.87
N LEU A 110 7.76 -5.31 4.94
CA LEU A 110 6.90 -6.48 4.94
C LEU A 110 5.73 -6.25 5.89
N SER A 111 4.51 -6.46 5.38
CA SER A 111 3.29 -6.48 6.17
C SER A 111 2.62 -7.85 6.09
N LEU A 112 1.68 -8.11 7.00
CA LEU A 112 0.94 -9.36 7.08
C LEU A 112 -0.55 -9.08 7.23
N ALA A 113 -1.33 -9.52 6.26
CA ALA A 113 -2.77 -9.61 6.38
C ALA A 113 -3.15 -11.00 6.92
N ALA A 114 -4.10 -11.05 7.84
CA ALA A 114 -4.55 -12.31 8.41
C ALA A 114 -6.06 -12.33 8.63
N PHE A 115 -6.66 -13.48 8.38
CA PHE A 115 -8.08 -13.72 8.56
C PHE A 115 -8.31 -15.10 9.17
N ALA A 116 -9.30 -15.22 10.04
CA ALA A 116 -9.78 -16.51 10.54
C ALA A 116 -11.29 -16.43 10.76
N SER A 117 -11.98 -17.55 10.53
CA SER A 117 -13.42 -17.66 10.79
C SER A 117 -13.74 -19.01 11.41
N PRO A 118 -14.23 -19.07 12.66
CA PRO A 118 -14.45 -17.93 13.57
C PRO A 118 -13.15 -17.21 13.99
N TRP A 119 -13.20 -15.89 14.18
CA TRP A 119 -12.06 -15.09 14.64
C TRP A 119 -11.75 -15.38 16.12
N PRO A 120 -10.49 -15.68 16.51
CA PRO A 120 -10.12 -16.02 17.88
C PRO A 120 -10.06 -14.84 18.87
N GLY A 121 -10.40 -13.63 18.43
CA GLY A 121 -10.18 -12.39 19.17
C GLY A 121 -8.84 -11.73 18.80
N ALA A 122 -7.75 -12.50 18.76
CA ALA A 122 -6.47 -12.06 18.21
C ALA A 122 -5.62 -13.24 17.72
N LEU A 123 -4.76 -12.98 16.74
CA LEU A 123 -3.69 -13.90 16.32
C LEU A 123 -2.34 -13.39 16.84
N ALA A 124 -1.49 -14.31 17.27
CA ALA A 124 -0.08 -14.06 17.53
C ALA A 124 0.74 -14.38 16.29
N VAL A 125 1.71 -13.52 15.97
CA VAL A 125 2.72 -13.72 14.95
C VAL A 125 4.04 -13.98 15.67
N TRP A 126 4.59 -15.17 15.45
CA TRP A 126 5.87 -15.59 15.96
C TRP A 126 6.89 -15.59 14.82
N GLN A 127 8.12 -15.16 15.08
CA GLN A 127 9.21 -15.15 14.10
C GLN A 127 10.33 -16.09 14.58
N ALA A 128 10.86 -16.89 13.67
CA ALA A 128 12.01 -17.73 13.96
C ALA A 128 13.33 -16.93 13.92
N ASP A 129 14.19 -17.18 14.89
CA ASP A 129 15.58 -16.73 14.87
C ASP A 129 16.47 -17.65 13.98
N GLY A 130 17.77 -17.36 13.94
CA GLY A 130 18.73 -18.17 13.18
C GLY A 130 18.94 -19.60 13.70
N ALA A 131 18.57 -19.88 14.96
CA ALA A 131 18.58 -21.21 15.55
C ALA A 131 17.26 -21.97 15.34
N GLY A 132 16.24 -21.31 14.78
CA GLY A 132 14.90 -21.85 14.56
C GLY A 132 13.99 -21.80 15.77
N GLN A 133 14.36 -21.04 16.82
CA GLN A 133 13.50 -20.75 17.96
C GLN A 133 12.53 -19.62 17.61
N PHE A 134 11.28 -19.75 18.03
CA PHE A 134 10.24 -18.78 17.71
C PHE A 134 9.99 -17.83 18.87
N GLU A 135 10.06 -16.52 18.60
CA GLU A 135 9.72 -15.46 19.54
C GLU A 135 8.48 -14.69 19.08
N LEU A 136 7.72 -14.17 20.05
CA LEU A 136 6.52 -13.39 19.75
C LEU A 136 6.94 -12.05 19.13
N LEU A 137 6.58 -11.84 17.87
CA LEU A 137 6.89 -10.62 17.13
C LEU A 137 5.76 -9.59 17.28
N ARG A 138 4.50 -10.00 17.08
CA ARG A 138 3.36 -9.07 17.01
C ARG A 138 2.02 -9.76 17.26
N LEU A 139 1.01 -8.96 17.58
CA LEU A 139 -0.39 -9.39 17.63
C LEU A 139 -1.18 -8.78 16.46
N ILE A 140 -2.11 -9.56 15.92
CA ILE A 140 -3.13 -9.12 14.96
C ILE A 140 -4.46 -9.15 15.70
N GLU A 141 -4.97 -7.97 16.03
CA GLU A 141 -6.16 -7.80 16.87
C GLU A 141 -7.47 -7.81 16.06
N ALA A 142 -7.38 -7.46 14.77
CA ALA A 142 -8.53 -7.43 13.87
C ALA A 142 -8.25 -8.27 12.60
N PRO A 143 -9.25 -9.01 12.08
CA PRO A 143 -9.11 -9.71 10.82
C PRO A 143 -9.00 -8.71 9.67
N SER A 144 -8.09 -8.97 8.73
CA SER A 144 -8.09 -8.30 7.43
C SER A 144 -9.25 -8.79 6.57
N ILE A 145 -9.76 -7.91 5.69
CA ILE A 145 -10.68 -8.32 4.62
C ILE A 145 -9.84 -8.88 3.48
N VAL A 146 -10.05 -10.15 3.17
CA VAL A 146 -9.22 -10.92 2.24
C VAL A 146 -10.09 -11.71 1.28
N GLY A 147 -9.57 -12.06 0.11
CA GLY A 147 -10.37 -12.67 -0.92
C GLY A 147 -9.59 -13.22 -2.10
N GLU A 148 -10.35 -13.51 -3.15
CA GLU A 148 -9.83 -13.97 -4.43
C GLU A 148 -10.58 -13.35 -5.61
N SER A 149 -9.90 -13.19 -6.74
CA SER A 149 -10.53 -12.84 -8.01
C SER A 149 -11.36 -14.01 -8.53
N LEU A 150 -12.54 -13.71 -9.08
CA LEU A 150 -13.43 -14.67 -9.75
C LEU A 150 -13.41 -14.53 -11.27
N THR A 151 -12.92 -13.39 -11.77
CA THR A 151 -12.70 -13.11 -13.19
C THR A 151 -11.26 -12.66 -13.41
N VAL A 152 -10.80 -12.75 -14.66
CA VAL A 152 -9.52 -12.17 -15.09
C VAL A 152 -9.65 -10.64 -15.08
N LEU A 153 -8.64 -9.93 -14.58
CA LEU A 153 -8.49 -8.49 -14.79
C LEU A 153 -7.43 -8.28 -15.88
N PRO A 154 -7.80 -7.84 -17.10
CA PRO A 154 -6.84 -7.60 -18.17
C PRO A 154 -5.94 -6.39 -17.83
N PRO A 155 -4.85 -6.18 -18.60
CA PRO A 155 -4.07 -4.94 -18.52
C PRO A 155 -4.94 -3.70 -18.69
N GLY A 156 -4.61 -2.62 -17.99
CA GLY A 156 -5.46 -1.44 -17.91
C GLY A 156 -4.66 -0.14 -17.94
N PRO A 157 -5.34 1.00 -18.15
CA PRO A 157 -4.69 2.28 -18.19
C PRO A 157 -4.20 2.70 -16.79
N LEU A 158 -3.08 3.43 -16.79
CA LEU A 158 -2.57 4.14 -15.63
C LEU A 158 -3.06 5.60 -15.63
N TRP A 159 -2.92 6.28 -14.49
CA TRP A 159 -3.13 7.74 -14.36
C TRP A 159 -4.54 8.26 -14.62
N ARG A 160 -5.52 7.36 -14.77
CA ARG A 160 -6.93 7.69 -14.98
C ARG A 160 -7.80 6.55 -14.50
N SER A 161 -9.08 6.83 -14.28
CA SER A 161 -10.05 5.78 -13.99
C SER A 161 -10.22 4.85 -15.19
N ASP A 162 -10.06 3.55 -14.94
CA ASP A 162 -10.46 2.48 -15.85
C ASP A 162 -11.97 2.22 -15.69
N THR A 163 -12.74 2.86 -16.56
CA THR A 163 -14.21 2.73 -16.57
C THR A 163 -14.69 1.46 -17.27
N ARG A 164 -13.80 0.66 -17.87
CA ARG A 164 -14.16 -0.57 -18.61
C ARG A 164 -13.80 -1.82 -17.84
N ALA A 165 -12.80 -1.76 -16.96
CA ALA A 165 -12.47 -2.87 -16.09
C ALA A 165 -13.61 -3.20 -15.14
N VAL A 166 -13.95 -4.49 -15.10
CA VAL A 166 -14.88 -5.08 -14.15
C VAL A 166 -14.19 -6.29 -13.54
N LEU A 167 -14.12 -6.34 -12.22
CA LEU A 167 -13.51 -7.44 -11.49
C LEU A 167 -14.53 -8.02 -10.52
N ASP A 168 -14.94 -9.26 -10.77
CA ASP A 168 -15.75 -10.00 -9.80
C ASP A 168 -14.80 -10.63 -8.78
N VAL A 169 -15.11 -10.46 -7.50
CA VAL A 169 -14.28 -10.90 -6.37
C VAL A 169 -15.11 -11.65 -5.36
N ARG A 170 -14.47 -12.50 -4.57
CA ARG A 170 -15.04 -13.08 -3.36
C ARG A 170 -14.27 -12.59 -2.14
N LEU A 171 -14.94 -11.90 -1.22
CA LEU A 171 -14.33 -11.33 -0.01
C LEU A 171 -14.81 -12.03 1.26
N ARG A 172 -13.90 -12.16 2.22
CA ARG A 172 -14.13 -12.70 3.56
C ARG A 172 -13.67 -11.68 4.59
N GLY A 173 -14.29 -11.69 5.78
CA GLY A 173 -13.93 -10.79 6.88
C GLY A 173 -14.58 -9.42 6.87
N GLY A 174 -15.30 -9.07 5.79
CA GLY A 174 -16.05 -7.82 5.72
C GLY A 174 -16.84 -7.70 4.43
N VAL A 175 -17.42 -6.52 4.23
CA VAL A 175 -18.14 -6.12 3.01
C VAL A 175 -17.57 -4.81 2.51
N LEU A 176 -17.67 -4.58 1.20
CA LEU A 176 -17.37 -3.30 0.58
C LEU A 176 -18.67 -2.62 0.14
N ALA A 177 -18.65 -1.30 0.10
CA ALA A 177 -19.73 -0.48 -0.42
C ALA A 177 -19.17 0.52 -1.42
N SER A 178 -20.00 0.96 -2.38
CA SER A 178 -19.63 2.02 -3.30
C SER A 178 -19.29 3.31 -2.55
N VAL A 179 -18.32 4.03 -3.08
CA VAL A 179 -17.88 5.35 -2.61
C VAL A 179 -17.88 6.32 -3.78
N SER A 180 -17.76 7.63 -3.53
CA SER A 180 -17.63 8.58 -4.63
C SER A 180 -16.29 8.36 -5.37
N PRO A 181 -16.19 8.71 -6.67
CA PRO A 181 -14.93 8.63 -7.41
C PRO A 181 -13.79 9.37 -6.73
N GLU A 182 -14.08 10.52 -6.11
CA GLU A 182 -13.12 11.35 -5.38
C GLU A 182 -12.63 10.65 -4.12
N ALA A 183 -13.54 10.01 -3.36
CA ALA A 183 -13.16 9.23 -2.19
C ALA A 183 -12.31 8.01 -2.59
N ALA A 184 -12.64 7.33 -3.68
CA ALA A 184 -11.82 6.24 -4.21
C ALA A 184 -10.44 6.73 -4.65
N PHE A 185 -10.36 7.91 -5.27
CA PHE A 185 -9.08 8.54 -5.62
C PHE A 185 -8.25 8.90 -4.39
N ALA A 186 -8.89 9.32 -3.30
CA ALA A 186 -8.25 9.56 -1.99
C ALA A 186 -7.86 8.27 -1.24
N GLY A 187 -8.14 7.08 -1.79
CA GLY A 187 -7.73 5.80 -1.23
C GLY A 187 -8.84 4.98 -0.56
N ALA A 188 -10.09 5.46 -0.55
CA ALA A 188 -11.21 4.62 -0.11
C ALA A 188 -11.34 3.40 -1.05
N ASN A 189 -11.74 2.25 -0.48
CA ASN A 189 -11.79 0.98 -1.21
C ASN A 189 -10.46 0.64 -1.91
N ALA A 190 -9.32 0.93 -1.29
CA ALA A 190 -8.02 0.44 -1.75
C ALA A 190 -7.92 -1.07 -1.56
N LEU A 191 -7.42 -1.77 -2.57
CA LEU A 191 -7.14 -3.21 -2.56
C LEU A 191 -5.72 -3.47 -3.07
N ALA A 192 -5.04 -4.44 -2.46
CA ALA A 192 -3.88 -5.09 -3.04
C ALA A 192 -4.33 -6.36 -3.78
N LEU A 193 -3.99 -6.44 -5.07
CA LEU A 193 -4.20 -7.59 -5.93
C LEU A 193 -2.86 -8.31 -6.11
N LEU A 194 -2.80 -9.58 -5.71
CA LEU A 194 -1.58 -10.38 -5.74
C LEU A 194 -1.74 -11.51 -6.75
N ASP A 195 -0.73 -11.71 -7.60
CA ASP A 195 -0.63 -12.95 -8.36
C ASP A 195 0.06 -14.07 -7.59
N GLU A 196 0.30 -15.17 -8.31
CA GLU A 196 0.98 -16.36 -7.82
C GLU A 196 2.44 -16.08 -7.41
N ALA A 197 3.10 -15.10 -8.03
CA ALA A 197 4.46 -14.68 -7.65
C ALA A 197 4.48 -13.73 -6.45
N GLY A 198 3.31 -13.23 -6.03
CA GLY A 198 3.18 -12.25 -4.96
C GLY A 198 3.41 -10.81 -5.40
N GLU A 199 3.45 -10.54 -6.72
CA GLU A 199 3.54 -9.17 -7.23
C GLU A 199 2.25 -8.42 -6.92
N VAL A 200 2.38 -7.27 -6.26
CA VAL A 200 1.25 -6.47 -5.77
C VAL A 200 0.90 -5.38 -6.78
N GLU A 201 -0.34 -5.39 -7.24
CA GLU A 201 -0.98 -4.20 -7.80
C GLU A 201 -1.88 -3.54 -6.75
N ILE A 202 -1.69 -2.24 -6.51
CA ILE A 202 -2.62 -1.47 -5.68
C ILE A 202 -3.64 -0.79 -6.59
N VAL A 203 -4.92 -1.03 -6.29
CA VAL A 203 -6.05 -0.43 -7.00
C VAL A 203 -7.03 0.20 -6.02
N THR A 204 -7.83 1.16 -6.47
CA THR A 204 -9.05 1.59 -5.75
C THR A 204 -10.28 1.34 -6.60
N ALA A 205 -11.43 1.10 -5.97
CA ALA A 205 -12.70 0.85 -6.66
C ALA A 205 -13.80 1.79 -6.16
N SER A 206 -14.35 2.61 -7.06
CA SER A 206 -15.46 3.52 -6.72
C SER A 206 -16.80 2.79 -6.64
N THR A 207 -17.04 1.82 -7.52
CA THR A 207 -18.33 1.12 -7.60
C THR A 207 -18.20 -0.32 -7.14
N VAL A 208 -19.07 -0.71 -6.20
CA VAL A 208 -19.15 -2.06 -5.62
C VAL A 208 -20.60 -2.54 -5.68
N GLU A 209 -20.85 -3.62 -6.41
CA GLU A 209 -22.15 -4.27 -6.50
C GLU A 209 -22.10 -5.65 -5.82
N LEU A 210 -23.04 -5.94 -4.91
CA LEU A 210 -23.16 -7.27 -4.31
C LEU A 210 -23.90 -8.21 -5.29
N ILE A 211 -23.16 -9.14 -5.91
CA ILE A 211 -23.68 -10.07 -6.94
C ILE A 211 -23.96 -11.48 -6.38
N GLY A 212 -23.76 -11.69 -5.08
CA GLY A 212 -24.07 -12.95 -4.40
C GLY A 212 -23.45 -13.02 -3.00
N PRO A 213 -23.65 -14.12 -2.26
CA PRO A 213 -23.07 -14.27 -0.93
C PRO A 213 -21.55 -14.12 -0.96
N GLN A 214 -21.02 -13.09 -0.29
CA GLN A 214 -19.60 -12.73 -0.27
C GLN A 214 -18.98 -12.42 -1.64
N ARG A 215 -19.80 -12.22 -2.68
CA ARG A 215 -19.34 -11.96 -4.06
C ARG A 215 -19.70 -10.54 -4.46
N PHE A 216 -18.69 -9.81 -4.92
CA PHE A 216 -18.82 -8.41 -5.30
C PHE A 216 -18.30 -8.21 -6.71
N ARG A 217 -18.92 -7.28 -7.43
CA ARG A 217 -18.43 -6.77 -8.70
C ARG A 217 -17.86 -5.38 -8.47
N LEU A 218 -16.57 -5.23 -8.78
CA LEU A 218 -15.83 -3.97 -8.65
C LEU A 218 -15.70 -3.31 -10.02
N SER A 219 -15.93 -2.00 -10.10
CA SER A 219 -15.73 -1.21 -11.31
C SER A 219 -15.36 0.24 -10.99
N GLY A 220 -14.98 1.00 -12.03
CA GLY A 220 -14.48 2.37 -11.88
C GLY A 220 -13.16 2.36 -11.11
N LEU A 221 -12.21 1.55 -11.59
CA LEU A 221 -10.95 1.28 -10.92
C LEU A 221 -9.93 2.41 -11.18
N VAL A 222 -9.09 2.74 -10.20
CA VAL A 222 -7.82 3.43 -10.43
C VAL A 222 -6.70 2.43 -10.18
N ARG A 223 -5.77 2.30 -11.12
CA ARG A 223 -4.81 1.19 -11.19
C ARG A 223 -3.37 1.64 -11.04
N GLY A 224 -2.49 0.71 -10.65
CA GLY A 224 -1.04 0.93 -10.56
C GLY A 224 -0.65 1.98 -9.52
N ILE A 225 -1.37 2.07 -8.41
CA ILE A 225 -1.13 3.10 -7.38
C ILE A 225 0.18 2.80 -6.64
N GLY A 226 0.93 3.86 -6.32
CA GLY A 226 2.08 3.82 -5.41
C GLY A 226 3.14 2.81 -5.83
N GLY A 227 3.75 3.00 -7.01
CA GLY A 227 4.86 2.16 -7.50
C GLY A 227 4.43 0.85 -8.16
N SER A 228 3.13 0.53 -8.19
CA SER A 228 2.63 -0.70 -8.79
C SER A 228 2.25 -0.59 -10.28
N GLU A 229 2.71 0.44 -10.98
CA GLU A 229 2.36 0.69 -12.38
C GLU A 229 2.68 -0.47 -13.32
N ALA A 230 3.84 -1.12 -13.14
CA ALA A 230 4.23 -2.28 -13.94
C ALA A 230 3.24 -3.43 -13.78
N ALA A 231 2.75 -3.64 -12.56
CA ALA A 231 1.77 -4.67 -12.25
C ALA A 231 0.42 -4.43 -12.95
N ALA A 232 0.06 -3.18 -13.25
CA ALA A 232 -1.17 -2.89 -14.00
C ALA A 232 -1.10 -3.31 -15.49
N GLY A 233 0.12 -3.50 -16.02
CA GLY A 233 0.38 -3.95 -17.39
C GLY A 233 0.17 -5.45 -17.60
N ARG A 234 -0.03 -6.23 -16.53
CA ARG A 234 -0.25 -7.69 -16.61
C ARG A 234 -1.73 -8.05 -16.64
N SER A 235 -2.01 -9.30 -17.04
CA SER A 235 -3.33 -9.90 -16.87
C SER A 235 -3.38 -10.63 -15.52
N LEU A 236 -4.19 -10.16 -14.58
CA LEU A 236 -4.39 -10.85 -13.30
C LEU A 236 -5.32 -12.06 -13.50
N PRO A 237 -4.88 -13.29 -13.20
CA PRO A 237 -5.69 -14.49 -13.41
C PRO A 237 -6.84 -14.61 -12.39
N VAL A 238 -7.75 -15.56 -12.66
CA VAL A 238 -8.77 -16.00 -11.68
C VAL A 238 -8.07 -16.70 -10.51
N GLY A 239 -8.55 -16.48 -9.29
CA GLY A 239 -8.00 -17.07 -8.07
C GLY A 239 -6.85 -16.27 -7.42
N SER A 240 -6.41 -15.18 -8.06
CA SER A 240 -5.46 -14.22 -7.49
C SER A 240 -5.93 -13.70 -6.15
N ARG A 241 -5.00 -13.51 -5.20
CA ARG A 241 -5.33 -13.10 -3.83
C ARG A 241 -5.63 -11.62 -3.78
N ILE A 242 -6.56 -11.26 -2.90
CA ILE A 242 -7.00 -9.89 -2.71
C ILE A 242 -6.93 -9.57 -1.22
N VAL A 243 -6.42 -8.39 -0.89
CA VAL A 243 -6.49 -7.82 0.45
C VAL A 243 -7.05 -6.42 0.35
N VAL A 244 -8.10 -6.09 1.13
CA VAL A 244 -8.55 -4.70 1.26
C VAL A 244 -7.57 -3.98 2.20
N LEU A 245 -7.10 -2.82 1.78
CA LEU A 245 -6.15 -2.00 2.53
C LEU A 245 -6.90 -1.05 3.47
N ASP A 246 -7.54 -1.63 4.49
CA ASP A 246 -8.33 -0.93 5.52
C ASP A 246 -7.54 -0.63 6.81
N GLY A 247 -6.23 -0.88 6.80
CA GLY A 247 -5.34 -0.74 7.94
C GLY A 247 -5.35 -1.91 8.93
N ALA A 248 -6.03 -3.03 8.63
CA ALA A 248 -5.98 -4.24 9.47
C ALA A 248 -4.68 -5.06 9.29
N ALA A 249 -3.99 -4.93 8.15
CA ALA A 249 -2.69 -5.57 7.96
C ALA A 249 -1.65 -4.95 8.90
N VAL A 250 -0.80 -5.77 9.50
CA VAL A 250 0.25 -5.32 10.44
C VAL A 250 1.62 -5.34 9.80
N THR A 251 2.45 -4.35 10.08
CA THR A 251 3.86 -4.34 9.68
C THR A 251 4.64 -5.39 10.48
N LEU A 252 5.37 -6.26 9.78
CA LEU A 252 6.29 -7.23 10.37
C LEU A 252 7.69 -6.63 10.54
N THR A 253 8.17 -5.87 9.55
CA THR A 253 9.44 -5.15 9.62
C THR A 253 9.43 -3.92 8.70
N ASP A 254 10.11 -2.87 9.14
CA ASP A 254 10.49 -1.67 8.40
C ASP A 254 12.02 -1.44 8.44
N ASP A 255 12.78 -2.43 8.96
CA ASP A 255 14.23 -2.36 9.09
C ASP A 255 14.94 -2.79 7.80
N LEU A 256 15.78 -1.91 7.27
CA LEU A 256 16.60 -2.18 6.09
C LEU A 256 17.51 -3.40 6.27
N ALA A 257 17.90 -3.73 7.51
CA ALA A 257 18.71 -4.91 7.79
C ALA A 257 18.01 -6.22 7.41
N ASP A 258 16.68 -6.26 7.38
CA ASP A 258 15.90 -7.45 7.04
C ASP A 258 15.71 -7.65 5.52
N LEU A 259 16.13 -6.69 4.68
CA LEU A 259 15.94 -6.76 3.23
C LEU A 259 16.54 -8.04 2.64
N GLY A 260 15.73 -8.75 1.85
CA GLY A 260 16.13 -9.99 1.18
C GLY A 260 16.35 -11.19 2.11
N GLN A 261 16.23 -11.04 3.43
CA GLN A 261 16.33 -12.14 4.37
C GLN A 261 15.01 -12.90 4.45
N GLU A 262 15.02 -14.18 4.07
CA GLU A 262 13.87 -15.05 4.27
C GLU A 262 13.74 -15.41 5.76
N ARG A 263 12.59 -15.06 6.34
CA ARG A 263 12.24 -15.38 7.72
C ARG A 263 11.09 -16.36 7.75
N ARG A 264 11.09 -17.25 8.75
CA ARG A 264 9.95 -18.13 9.02
C ARG A 264 9.08 -17.52 10.08
N TYR A 265 7.77 -17.55 9.85
CA TYR A 265 6.76 -17.05 10.75
C TYR A 265 5.76 -18.14 11.08
N ARG A 266 5.22 -18.10 12.30
CA ARG A 266 4.05 -18.89 12.69
C ARG A 266 2.95 -17.98 13.17
N VAL A 267 1.73 -18.24 12.69
CA VAL A 267 0.57 -17.38 12.98
C VAL A 267 -0.58 -18.25 13.47
N GLY A 268 -1.12 -17.93 14.63
CA GLY A 268 -2.22 -18.69 15.23
C GLY A 268 -2.90 -17.95 16.37
N PRO A 269 -3.96 -18.53 16.95
CA PRO A 269 -4.68 -17.90 18.07
C PRO A 269 -3.72 -17.57 19.21
N VAL A 270 -3.82 -16.36 19.76
CA VAL A 270 -2.92 -15.88 20.83
C VAL A 270 -2.95 -16.76 22.09
N GLN A 271 -4.03 -17.51 22.30
CA GLN A 271 -4.21 -18.41 23.45
C GLN A 271 -3.58 -19.80 23.24
N ARG A 272 -2.93 -20.05 22.10
CA ARG A 272 -2.30 -21.34 21.75
C ARG A 272 -0.78 -21.22 21.72
N ASP A 273 -0.12 -22.32 22.04
CA ASP A 273 1.33 -22.44 21.96
C ASP A 273 1.83 -22.41 20.50
N VAL A 274 3.06 -21.95 20.28
CA VAL A 274 3.69 -21.84 18.95
C VAL A 274 3.89 -23.19 18.24
N GLY A 275 3.83 -24.30 18.97
CA GLY A 275 3.80 -25.66 18.42
C GLY A 275 2.41 -26.23 18.17
N ASP A 276 1.32 -25.50 18.47
CA ASP A 276 -0.05 -26.00 18.33
C ASP A 276 -0.43 -26.22 16.85
N PRO A 277 -1.17 -27.30 16.49
CA PRO A 277 -1.60 -27.57 15.11
C PRO A 277 -2.45 -26.49 14.44
N SER A 278 -3.02 -25.55 15.22
CA SER A 278 -3.74 -24.39 14.71
C SER A 278 -2.84 -23.28 14.15
N MET A 279 -1.53 -23.34 14.41
CA MET A 279 -0.53 -22.44 13.84
C MET A 279 -0.38 -22.69 12.34
N VAL A 280 -0.28 -21.61 11.57
CA VAL A 280 0.08 -21.64 10.15
C VAL A 280 1.50 -21.11 10.02
N GLU A 281 2.38 -21.93 9.45
CA GLU A 281 3.74 -21.52 9.14
C GLU A 281 3.80 -20.92 7.73
N LEU A 282 4.55 -19.84 7.57
CA LEU A 282 4.92 -19.25 6.27
C LEU A 282 6.38 -18.79 6.28
N ALA A 283 7.00 -18.80 5.11
CA ALA A 283 8.27 -18.12 4.87
C ALA A 283 7.99 -16.84 4.07
N ALA A 284 8.62 -15.73 4.46
CA ALA A 284 8.49 -14.46 3.77
C ALA A 284 9.74 -13.60 3.96
N SER A 285 10.07 -12.80 2.96
CA SER A 285 11.22 -11.90 2.94
C SER A 285 10.76 -10.45 2.84
N ALA A 286 11.47 -9.55 3.51
CA ALA A 286 11.26 -8.11 3.32
C ALA A 286 11.69 -7.70 1.90
N GLY A 287 10.86 -6.90 1.23
CA GLY A 287 11.05 -6.49 -0.15
C GLY A 287 11.50 -5.04 -0.28
N VAL A 288 12.11 -4.72 -1.42
CA VAL A 288 12.54 -3.35 -1.76
C VAL A 288 11.44 -2.51 -2.40
N ALA A 289 10.24 -3.07 -2.63
CA ALA A 289 9.19 -2.45 -3.45
C ALA A 289 8.84 -1.01 -3.00
N ALA A 290 8.65 -0.78 -1.69
CA ALA A 290 8.36 0.57 -1.14
C ALA A 290 9.54 1.56 -1.21
N LEU A 291 10.75 1.06 -1.51
CA LEU A 291 11.99 1.82 -1.60
C LEU A 291 12.38 2.16 -3.04
N LEU A 292 11.74 1.52 -4.05
CA LEU A 292 12.07 1.77 -5.44
C LEU A 292 11.63 3.19 -5.85
N PRO A 293 12.53 4.02 -6.40
CA PRO A 293 12.14 5.28 -7.02
C PRO A 293 11.11 5.07 -8.13
N LEU A 294 10.18 6.00 -8.27
CA LEU A 294 9.17 5.97 -9.32
C LEU A 294 9.79 6.27 -10.68
N ALA A 295 9.25 5.67 -11.74
CA ALA A 295 9.72 5.89 -13.11
C ALA A 295 9.56 7.37 -13.48
N PRO A 296 10.60 8.04 -14.00
CA PRO A 296 10.47 9.38 -14.56
C PRO A 296 9.42 9.45 -15.66
N VAL A 297 8.89 10.65 -15.94
CA VAL A 297 7.83 10.82 -16.95
C VAL A 297 8.15 11.94 -17.93
N HIS A 298 7.46 11.89 -19.07
CA HIS A 298 7.55 12.89 -20.14
C HIS A 298 8.97 13.20 -20.62
N PRO A 299 9.78 12.18 -20.97
CA PRO A 299 11.06 12.48 -21.59
C PRO A 299 10.85 13.16 -22.94
N ARG A 300 11.69 14.15 -23.21
CA ARG A 300 11.72 14.90 -24.45
C ARG A 300 13.15 14.94 -24.96
N ALA A 301 13.29 14.93 -26.28
CA ALA A 301 14.57 15.05 -26.96
C ALA A 301 14.51 16.22 -27.94
N ARG A 302 15.50 17.11 -27.86
CA ARG A 302 15.61 18.27 -28.74
C ARG A 302 17.03 18.41 -29.24
N ARG A 303 17.18 18.64 -30.54
CA ARG A 303 18.48 18.93 -31.13
C ARG A 303 18.85 20.39 -30.87
N ALA A 304 20.08 20.60 -30.39
CA ALA A 304 20.62 21.91 -30.07
C ALA A 304 22.07 22.01 -30.57
N GLY A 305 22.25 22.39 -31.84
CA GLY A 305 23.57 22.36 -32.48
C GLY A 305 24.09 20.92 -32.59
N ASP A 306 25.28 20.66 -32.03
CA ASP A 306 25.96 19.35 -32.11
C ASP A 306 25.61 18.41 -30.96
N VAL A 307 24.49 18.64 -30.27
CA VAL A 307 24.00 17.76 -29.20
C VAL A 307 22.49 17.54 -29.29
N ILE A 308 22.03 16.45 -28.69
CA ILE A 308 20.63 16.23 -28.34
C ILE A 308 20.51 16.44 -26.83
N GLU A 309 19.68 17.39 -26.44
CA GLU A 309 19.28 17.57 -25.05
C GLU A 309 18.10 16.65 -24.75
N ILE A 310 18.24 15.82 -23.72
CA ILE A 310 17.21 14.92 -23.25
C ILE A 310 16.83 15.36 -21.83
N ASP A 311 15.59 15.78 -21.60
CA ASP A 311 15.04 16.15 -20.29
C ASP A 311 13.83 15.29 -19.93
N TRP A 312 13.54 15.17 -18.64
CA TRP A 312 12.35 14.48 -18.13
C TRP A 312 11.86 15.11 -16.82
N ILE A 313 10.69 14.67 -16.37
CA ILE A 313 10.11 15.10 -15.11
C ILE A 313 10.37 14.02 -14.05
N ARG A 314 11.05 14.40 -12.96
CA ARG A 314 11.25 13.56 -11.77
C ARG A 314 9.91 13.29 -11.09
N ARG A 315 9.75 12.07 -10.57
CA ARG A 315 8.64 11.71 -9.68
C ARG A 315 9.18 11.40 -8.30
N THR A 316 8.38 11.65 -7.26
CA THR A 316 8.73 11.30 -5.87
C THR A 316 7.68 10.38 -5.28
N ARG A 317 8.13 9.46 -4.41
CA ARG A 317 7.29 8.54 -3.65
C ARG A 317 6.91 9.06 -2.26
N ILE A 318 7.57 10.12 -1.80
CA ILE A 318 7.38 10.70 -0.46
C ILE A 318 6.86 12.14 -0.64
N ASP A 319 5.70 12.41 -0.06
CA ASP A 319 5.05 13.72 0.05
C ASP A 319 4.93 14.51 -1.28
N GLY A 320 4.78 13.80 -2.40
CA GLY A 320 4.68 14.38 -3.74
C GLY A 320 3.34 15.05 -4.07
N ASP A 321 2.30 14.80 -3.27
CA ASP A 321 0.93 15.25 -3.55
C ASP A 321 0.59 16.62 -2.92
N SER A 322 1.51 17.20 -2.15
CA SER A 322 1.26 18.47 -1.45
C SER A 322 1.51 19.68 -2.36
N TRP A 323 0.47 20.49 -2.53
CA TRP A 323 0.51 21.73 -3.31
C TRP A 323 1.14 22.92 -2.57
N GLU A 324 1.46 22.75 -1.29
CA GLU A 324 2.00 23.82 -0.43
C GLU A 324 3.49 23.70 -0.16
N LEU A 325 4.12 22.60 -0.59
CA LEU A 325 5.55 22.45 -0.44
C LEU A 325 6.27 23.43 -1.37
N ALA A 326 7.28 24.11 -0.84
CA ALA A 326 8.13 25.01 -1.63
C ALA A 326 8.90 24.25 -2.71
N GLU A 327 9.23 22.99 -2.44
CA GLU A 327 9.90 22.08 -3.37
C GLU A 327 9.40 20.65 -3.15
N VAL A 328 9.24 19.90 -4.24
CA VAL A 328 8.84 18.50 -4.20
C VAL A 328 9.98 17.66 -3.61
N PRO A 329 9.78 16.93 -2.49
CA PRO A 329 10.84 16.19 -1.84
C PRO A 329 11.53 15.20 -2.77
N LEU A 330 12.84 15.03 -2.60
CA LEU A 330 13.62 14.10 -3.41
C LEU A 330 13.26 12.63 -3.11
N GLY A 331 13.08 12.31 -1.83
CA GLY A 331 12.80 10.94 -1.36
C GLY A 331 14.02 10.01 -1.37
N GLU A 332 15.16 10.46 -1.89
CA GLU A 332 16.42 9.72 -2.00
C GLU A 332 17.59 10.57 -1.48
N GLU A 333 18.73 9.93 -1.15
CA GLU A 333 19.92 10.61 -0.61
C GLU A 333 20.55 11.60 -1.59
N ALA A 334 20.49 11.30 -2.89
CA ALA A 334 21.00 12.14 -3.96
C ALA A 334 20.14 11.97 -5.22
N GLU A 335 20.02 13.05 -6.00
CA GLU A 335 19.38 12.98 -7.30
C GLU A 335 20.36 12.36 -8.30
N LEU A 336 20.08 11.12 -8.69
CA LEU A 336 20.93 10.35 -9.60
C LEU A 336 20.05 9.52 -10.54
N TYR A 337 20.38 9.53 -11.83
CA TYR A 337 19.68 8.78 -12.86
C TYR A 337 20.65 7.94 -13.68
N GLU A 338 20.13 6.83 -14.20
CA GLU A 338 20.75 6.06 -15.27
C GLU A 338 19.91 6.24 -16.54
N VAL A 339 20.58 6.61 -17.64
CA VAL A 339 19.98 6.82 -18.96
C VAL A 339 20.60 5.80 -19.92
N GLY A 340 19.74 5.01 -20.57
CA GLY A 340 20.11 4.07 -21.62
C GLY A 340 19.64 4.57 -22.99
N ILE A 341 20.47 4.38 -24.01
CA ILE A 341 20.13 4.59 -25.43
C ILE A 341 20.07 3.24 -26.12
N TRP A 342 18.98 3.01 -26.84
CA TRP A 342 18.63 1.73 -27.42
C TRP A 342 18.29 1.84 -28.91
N ASP A 343 18.70 0.81 -29.66
CA ASP A 343 18.21 0.54 -31.01
C ASP A 343 17.55 -0.83 -31.05
N GLY A 344 16.23 -0.84 -31.28
CA GLY A 344 15.38 -2.01 -31.03
C GLY A 344 15.58 -2.53 -29.60
N ASP A 345 16.01 -3.79 -29.50
CA ASP A 345 16.29 -4.49 -28.24
C ASP A 345 17.78 -4.45 -27.83
N THR A 346 18.61 -3.64 -28.50
CA THR A 346 20.04 -3.53 -28.22
C THR A 346 20.35 -2.24 -27.45
N GLU A 347 20.93 -2.37 -26.26
CA GLU A 347 21.49 -1.23 -25.53
C GLU A 347 22.79 -0.77 -26.20
N LEU A 348 22.76 0.41 -26.80
CA LEU A 348 23.93 1.03 -27.43
C LEU A 348 24.78 1.78 -26.41
N ARG A 349 24.14 2.41 -25.43
CA ARG A 349 24.82 3.25 -24.44
C ARG A 349 24.10 3.27 -23.11
N ARG A 350 24.89 3.44 -22.06
CA ARG A 350 24.45 3.74 -20.70
C ARG A 350 25.26 4.88 -20.13
N ALA A 351 24.57 5.83 -19.49
CA ALA A 351 25.19 6.99 -18.85
C ALA A 351 24.50 7.28 -17.50
N ARG A 352 25.18 8.04 -16.64
CA ARG A 352 24.63 8.53 -15.38
C ARG A 352 24.64 10.05 -15.36
N THR A 353 23.63 10.64 -14.72
CA THR A 353 23.50 12.08 -14.55
C THR A 353 22.93 12.41 -13.17
N THR A 354 23.31 13.55 -12.62
CA THR A 354 22.85 14.05 -11.31
C THR A 354 21.78 15.13 -11.42
N ALA A 355 21.14 15.21 -12.59
CA ALA A 355 20.04 16.12 -12.87
C ALA A 355 19.02 15.39 -13.74
N ALA A 356 17.77 15.86 -13.76
CA ALA A 356 16.69 15.35 -14.63
C ALA A 356 16.89 15.72 -16.12
N ALA A 357 18.14 15.70 -16.58
CA ALA A 357 18.54 15.96 -17.95
C ALA A 357 19.88 15.26 -18.26
N TRP A 358 20.05 14.91 -19.53
CA TRP A 358 21.30 14.37 -20.08
C TRP A 358 21.52 14.91 -21.50
N THR A 359 22.77 15.25 -21.82
CA THR A 359 23.17 15.69 -23.14
C THR A 359 23.80 14.53 -23.89
N TYR A 360 23.27 14.21 -25.07
CA TYR A 360 23.80 13.19 -25.97
C TYR A 360 24.52 13.85 -27.15
N PRO A 361 25.87 13.87 -27.17
CA PRO A 361 26.62 14.53 -28.24
C PRO A 361 26.42 13.86 -29.60
N ALA A 362 26.37 14.65 -30.67
CA ALA A 362 26.21 14.16 -32.04
C ALA A 362 27.34 13.20 -32.46
N ALA A 363 28.55 13.36 -31.92
CA ALA A 363 29.63 12.41 -32.14
C ALA A 363 29.33 11.01 -31.57
N LEU A 364 28.66 10.92 -30.41
CA LEU A 364 28.23 9.65 -29.85
C LEU A 364 27.04 9.09 -30.63
N GLU A 365 26.09 9.93 -31.02
CA GLU A 365 24.98 9.54 -31.90
C GLU A 365 25.47 8.90 -33.19
N LEU A 366 26.42 9.53 -33.89
CA LEU A 366 27.00 9.00 -35.11
C LEU A 366 27.81 7.72 -34.86
N ALA A 367 28.46 7.58 -33.71
CA ALA A 367 29.19 6.36 -33.37
C ALA A 367 28.25 5.19 -33.06
N ASP A 368 27.12 5.47 -32.42
CA ASP A 368 26.16 4.47 -31.96
C ASP A 368 25.23 4.01 -33.10
N PHE A 369 24.76 4.94 -33.92
CA PHE A 369 23.78 4.67 -34.98
C PHE A 369 24.32 4.75 -36.41
N GLY A 370 25.53 5.30 -36.61
CA GLY A 370 26.10 5.55 -37.95
C GLY A 370 25.46 6.71 -38.71
N ALA A 371 24.36 7.27 -38.20
CA ALA A 371 23.64 8.38 -38.81
C ALA A 371 22.88 9.18 -37.74
N VAL A 372 22.50 10.41 -38.09
CA VAL A 372 21.63 11.24 -37.26
C VAL A 372 20.23 10.62 -37.17
N GLN A 373 19.69 10.55 -35.96
CA GLN A 373 18.39 9.98 -35.65
C GLN A 373 17.31 11.07 -35.53
N ALA A 374 16.15 10.78 -36.09
CA ALA A 374 14.93 11.56 -35.91
C ALA A 374 14.12 11.09 -34.68
N GLU A 375 14.44 9.91 -34.14
CA GLU A 375 13.80 9.32 -32.97
C GLU A 375 14.77 8.36 -32.30
N ILE A 376 14.81 8.36 -30.97
CA ILE A 376 15.77 7.56 -30.19
C ILE A 376 15.02 6.70 -29.16
N GLY A 377 15.40 5.43 -29.04
CA GLY A 377 14.97 4.56 -27.94
C GLY A 377 15.69 4.95 -26.65
N ILE A 378 14.93 5.27 -25.61
CA ILE A 378 15.46 5.75 -24.34
C ILE A 378 14.90 4.89 -23.20
N VAL A 379 15.77 4.56 -22.25
CA VAL A 379 15.39 4.00 -20.94
C VAL A 379 15.90 4.93 -19.86
N ILE A 380 15.06 5.32 -18.90
CA ILE A 380 15.45 6.23 -17.81
C ILE A 380 14.98 5.63 -16.48
N ALA A 381 15.89 5.55 -15.51
CA ALA A 381 15.56 5.15 -14.15
C ALA A 381 16.26 6.07 -13.15
N GLN A 382 15.53 6.48 -12.11
CA GLN A 382 16.15 7.12 -10.95
C GLN A 382 16.81 6.03 -10.08
N LEU A 383 17.97 6.35 -9.50
CA LEU A 383 18.73 5.43 -8.65
C LEU A 383 18.51 5.77 -7.17
N SER A 384 18.31 4.71 -6.39
CA SER A 384 18.36 4.73 -4.93
C SER A 384 19.67 4.12 -4.45
N VAL A 385 20.27 4.70 -3.42
CA VAL A 385 21.47 4.12 -2.77
C VAL A 385 21.12 2.79 -2.09
N VAL A 386 19.90 2.67 -1.56
CA VAL A 386 19.43 1.49 -0.83
C VAL A 386 18.85 0.44 -1.78
N ALA A 387 17.94 0.85 -2.67
CA ALA A 387 17.20 -0.07 -3.55
C ALA A 387 17.87 -0.32 -4.91
N GLY A 388 18.88 0.47 -5.27
CA GLY A 388 19.49 0.43 -6.59
C GLY A 388 18.61 1.10 -7.65
N ARG A 389 18.53 0.48 -8.84
CA ARG A 389 17.80 1.05 -9.98
C ARG A 389 16.28 0.97 -9.73
N GLY A 390 15.62 2.12 -9.80
CA GLY A 390 14.16 2.23 -9.61
C GLY A 390 13.36 1.76 -10.82
N HIS A 391 12.06 2.07 -10.80
CA HIS A 391 11.20 1.82 -11.93
C HIS A 391 11.66 2.62 -13.15
N GLU A 392 11.42 2.05 -14.33
CA GLU A 392 11.97 2.57 -15.58
C GLU A 392 10.88 3.20 -16.44
N TRP A 393 11.22 4.33 -17.03
CA TRP A 393 10.55 4.77 -18.25
C TRP A 393 11.23 4.10 -19.43
N VAL A 394 10.44 3.49 -20.32
CA VAL A 394 10.91 2.86 -21.56
C VAL A 394 10.08 3.37 -22.72
N GLY A 395 10.73 3.84 -23.77
CA GLY A 395 10.01 4.27 -24.97
C GLY A 395 10.92 4.88 -26.03
N ARG A 396 10.31 5.30 -27.12
CA ARG A 396 10.98 6.03 -28.21
C ARG A 396 10.54 7.48 -28.18
N VAL A 397 11.50 8.40 -28.29
CA VAL A 397 11.25 9.85 -28.21
C VAL A 397 11.68 10.50 -29.52
N PRO A 398 10.80 11.26 -30.20
CA PRO A 398 11.17 12.01 -31.39
C PRO A 398 12.17 13.10 -31.01
N VAL A 399 13.17 13.29 -31.86
CA VAL A 399 14.18 14.34 -31.71
C VAL A 399 13.69 15.57 -32.48
N SER A 400 13.21 16.56 -31.73
CA SER A 400 12.69 17.83 -32.27
C SER A 400 13.74 18.85 -32.64
#